data_AF-A0A932GSI5-F1
#
_entry.id   AF-A0A932GSI5-F1
#
_cell.length_a   1.000
_cell.length_b   1.000
_cell.length_c   1.000
_cell.angle_alpha   90.00
_cell.angle_beta   90.00
_cell.angle_gamma   90.00
#
_symmetry.space_group_name_H-M   'P 1'
#
loop_
_entity.id
_entity.type
_entity.pdbx_description
1 polymer ?
#
loop_
_entity_poly.entity_id
_entity_poly.type
_entity_poly.pdbx_seq_one_letter_code
_entity_poly.pdbx_strand_id
1 'polypeptide(L)'
;MQEQWKKNRIRFNTRQHSEITKLFRIFYRSSKKIIPEIILNPLILSVWYMDDGSKCGRSSYYLNTQQFSLSDQKKLLHLLNLNGLQARLNRDKEYWRIRFLMSSVPRLKQIVQNIIVPSLQYKLGL
;
A
#
# COMPACT_ATOMS: atom_id res chain seq x y z
N MET A 1 7.97 -32.26 16.90
CA MET A 1 8.89 -31.13 17.16
C MET A 1 8.43 -29.95 16.32
N GLN A 2 8.00 -28.85 16.94
CA GLN A 2 7.65 -27.62 16.21
C GLN A 2 8.85 -26.68 16.29
N GLU A 3 9.53 -26.45 15.18
CA GLU A 3 10.57 -25.42 15.08
C GLU A 3 9.94 -24.04 15.30
N GLN A 4 10.34 -23.40 16.39
CA GLN A 4 9.91 -22.07 16.75
C GLN A 4 10.71 -21.06 15.91
N TRP A 5 10.15 -20.65 14.77
CA TRP A 5 10.74 -19.61 13.92
C TRP A 5 10.89 -18.30 14.71
N LYS A 6 12.11 -17.97 15.13
CA LYS A 6 12.45 -16.62 15.62
C LYS A 6 12.24 -15.64 14.46
N LYS A 7 11.21 -14.78 14.56
CA LYS A 7 11.02 -13.65 13.63
C LYS A 7 12.17 -12.66 13.81
N ASN A 8 13.20 -12.81 12.99
CA ASN A 8 14.28 -11.83 12.90
C ASN A 8 13.74 -10.58 12.22
N ARG A 9 13.58 -9.51 13.01
CA ARG A 9 13.17 -8.19 12.50
C ARG A 9 14.41 -7.35 12.28
N ILE A 10 14.70 -7.05 11.02
CA ILE A 10 15.78 -6.14 10.62
C ILE A 10 15.25 -4.70 10.71
N ARG A 11 16.06 -3.79 11.24
CA ARG A 11 15.75 -2.35 11.30
C ARG A 11 16.99 -1.56 10.91
N PHE A 12 16.77 -0.50 10.15
CA PHE A 12 17.77 0.53 9.86
C PHE A 12 17.06 1.88 9.74
N ASN A 13 17.81 2.97 9.93
CA ASN A 13 17.30 4.32 9.80
C ASN A 13 18.23 5.11 8.87
N THR A 14 17.67 6.08 8.16
CA THR A 14 18.46 7.06 7.41
C THR A 14 19.05 8.11 8.36
N ARG A 15 20.07 8.84 7.91
CA ARG A 15 20.50 10.07 8.59
C ARG A 15 19.41 11.13 8.47
N GLN A 16 19.33 12.01 9.46
CA GLN A 16 18.46 13.18 9.38
C GLN A 16 18.93 14.07 8.22
N HIS A 17 17.99 14.49 7.38
CA HIS A 17 18.28 15.31 6.20
C HIS A 17 17.09 16.22 5.88
N SER A 18 17.36 17.45 5.48
CA SER A 18 16.35 18.48 5.20
C SER A 18 15.33 18.03 4.13
N GLU A 19 15.77 17.32 3.10
CA GLU A 19 14.88 16.76 2.06
C GLU A 19 13.87 15.74 2.62
N ILE A 20 14.28 14.91 3.60
CA ILE A 20 13.36 13.98 4.27
C ILE A 20 12.36 14.76 5.13
N THR A 21 12.81 15.85 5.77
CA THR A 21 11.91 16.75 6.52
C THR A 21 10.88 17.43 5.62
N LYS A 22 11.24 17.81 4.38
CA LYS A 22 10.29 18.35 3.40
C LYS A 22 9.20 17.33 3.08
N LEU A 23 9.58 16.07 2.80
CA LEU A 23 8.63 14.97 2.58
C LEU A 23 7.72 14.76 3.80
N PHE A 24 8.29 14.74 5.01
CA PHE A 24 7.51 14.63 6.24
C PHE A 24 6.43 15.72 6.34
N ARG A 25 6.78 16.99 6.09
CA ARG A 25 5.83 18.11 6.14
C ARG A 25 4.71 18.03 5.10
N ILE A 26 4.96 17.38 3.97
CA ILE A 26 3.95 17.16 2.91
C ILE A 26 2.91 16.12 3.36
N PHE A 27 3.36 15.03 4.00
CA PHE A 27 2.51 13.90 4.36
C PHE A 27 1.99 13.92 5.80
N TYR A 28 2.44 14.86 6.64
CA TYR A 28 2.01 14.99 8.03
C TYR A 28 1.53 16.41 8.33
N ARG A 29 0.32 16.52 8.88
CA ARG A 29 -0.24 17.77 9.43
C ARG A 29 -0.69 17.53 10.86
N SER A 30 -0.29 18.41 11.77
CA SER A 30 -0.58 18.29 13.22
C SER A 30 -0.30 16.88 13.76
N SER A 31 0.89 16.34 13.41
CA SER A 31 1.35 14.98 13.78
C SER A 31 0.50 13.81 13.25
N LYS A 32 -0.48 14.07 12.39
CA LYS A 32 -1.32 13.05 11.76
C LYS A 32 -0.92 12.88 10.30
N LYS A 33 -0.78 11.62 9.87
CA LYS A 33 -0.53 11.29 8.46
C LYS A 33 -1.76 11.66 7.62
N ILE A 34 -1.53 12.31 6.49
CA ILE A 34 -2.55 12.71 5.51
C ILE A 34 -2.17 12.23 4.12
N ILE A 35 -3.13 12.26 3.20
CA ILE A 35 -2.87 12.08 1.76
C ILE A 35 -2.94 13.45 1.08
N PRO A 36 -1.78 14.02 0.66
CA PRO A 36 -1.73 15.25 -0.11
C PRO A 36 -2.10 15.01 -1.58
N GLU A 37 -2.19 16.09 -2.35
CA GLU A 37 -2.31 16.00 -3.80
C GLU A 37 -0.98 15.52 -4.38
N ILE A 38 -1.00 14.28 -4.90
CA ILE A 38 0.18 13.63 -5.48
C ILE A 38 -0.23 12.89 -6.75
N ILE A 39 0.75 12.64 -7.61
CA ILE A 39 0.60 11.74 -8.74
C ILE A 39 1.03 10.35 -8.26
N LEU A 40 0.07 9.41 -8.22
CA LEU A 40 0.37 8.01 -7.95
C LEU A 40 0.92 7.37 -9.22
N ASN A 41 2.24 7.24 -9.32
CA ASN A 41 2.89 6.59 -10.46
C ASN A 41 3.13 5.08 -10.18
N PRO A 42 3.55 4.29 -11.19
CA PRO A 42 3.82 2.86 -11.05
C PRO A 42 4.80 2.49 -9.91
N LEU A 43 5.86 3.29 -9.72
CA LEU A 43 6.86 3.04 -8.67
C LEU A 43 6.26 3.24 -7.28
N ILE A 44 5.56 4.34 -7.04
CA ILE A 44 4.92 4.64 -5.76
C ILE A 44 3.89 3.56 -5.43
N LEU A 45 3.04 3.18 -6.40
CA LEU A 45 2.04 2.14 -6.20
C LEU A 45 2.68 0.79 -5.88
N SER A 46 3.78 0.44 -6.56
CA SER A 46 4.47 -0.85 -6.35
C SER A 46 5.13 -0.91 -4.98
N VAL A 47 5.81 0.16 -4.56
CA VAL A 47 6.40 0.25 -3.22
C VAL A 47 5.31 0.19 -2.14
N TRP A 48 4.21 0.92 -2.34
CA TRP A 48 3.09 0.89 -1.41
C TRP A 48 2.44 -0.50 -1.32
N TYR A 49 2.25 -1.19 -2.45
CA TYR A 49 1.75 -2.56 -2.45
C TYR A 49 2.72 -3.56 -1.80
N MET A 50 4.03 -3.37 -1.97
CA MET A 50 5.03 -4.20 -1.28
C MET A 50 4.92 -4.07 0.25
N ASP A 51 4.68 -2.87 0.77
CA ASP A 51 4.55 -2.63 2.20
C ASP A 51 3.18 -3.12 2.73
N ASP A 52 2.09 -2.48 2.28
CA ASP A 52 0.74 -2.64 2.83
C ASP A 52 -0.18 -3.52 1.98
N GLY A 53 0.26 -3.94 0.80
CA GLY A 53 -0.50 -4.81 -0.09
C GLY A 53 -0.57 -6.24 0.41
N SER A 54 -1.71 -6.89 0.17
CA SER A 54 -1.91 -8.30 0.54
C SER A 54 -2.89 -9.01 -0.38
N LYS A 55 -2.67 -10.31 -0.55
CA LYS A 55 -3.58 -11.24 -1.24
C LYS A 55 -4.24 -12.15 -0.20
N CYS A 56 -5.57 -12.24 -0.23
CA CYS A 56 -6.34 -13.21 0.53
C CYS A 56 -7.09 -14.15 -0.43
N GLY A 57 -6.87 -15.45 -0.27
CA GLY A 57 -7.44 -16.46 -1.15
C GLY A 57 -6.97 -16.33 -2.59
N ARG A 58 -7.83 -16.71 -3.54
CA ARG A 58 -7.51 -16.71 -4.97
C ARG A 58 -7.67 -15.34 -5.63
N SER A 59 -8.58 -14.52 -5.13
CA SER A 59 -9.14 -13.38 -5.87
C SER A 59 -9.12 -12.06 -5.11
N SER A 60 -8.86 -12.03 -3.80
CA SER A 60 -8.99 -10.77 -3.06
C SER A 60 -7.64 -10.11 -2.84
N TYR A 61 -7.50 -8.88 -3.35
CA TYR A 61 -6.30 -8.06 -3.23
C TYR A 61 -6.66 -6.78 -2.46
N TYR A 62 -5.82 -6.41 -1.51
CA TYR A 62 -6.07 -5.30 -0.59
C TYR A 62 -4.87 -4.39 -0.45
N LEU A 63 -5.13 -3.14 -0.08
CA LEU A 63 -4.19 -2.24 0.58
C LEU A 63 -4.71 -2.01 2.01
N ASN A 64 -3.83 -2.25 2.99
CA ASN A 64 -4.12 -2.01 4.40
C ASN A 64 -3.98 -0.51 4.70
N THR A 65 -5.11 0.19 4.76
CA THR A 65 -5.17 1.66 4.88
C THR A 65 -5.80 2.14 6.18
N GLN A 66 -5.85 1.28 7.20
CA GLN A 66 -6.59 1.52 8.44
C GLN A 66 -6.12 2.74 9.23
N GLN A 67 -4.85 3.14 9.06
CA GLN A 67 -4.26 4.31 9.73
C GLN A 67 -4.65 5.65 9.09
N PHE A 68 -5.26 5.62 7.90
CA PHE A 68 -5.75 6.82 7.23
C PHE A 68 -7.18 7.16 7.62
N SER A 69 -7.50 8.45 7.65
CA SER A 69 -8.87 8.92 7.80
C SER A 69 -9.74 8.46 6.63
N LEU A 70 -11.06 8.41 6.82
CA LEU A 70 -11.98 8.04 5.74
C LEU A 70 -11.89 8.96 4.52
N SER A 71 -11.67 10.27 4.74
CA SER A 71 -11.47 11.23 3.65
C SER A 71 -10.18 10.95 2.88
N ASP A 72 -9.08 10.64 3.57
CA ASP A 72 -7.83 10.27 2.91
C ASP A 72 -7.95 8.93 2.16
N GLN A 73 -8.67 7.95 2.69
CA GLN A 73 -8.94 6.70 1.97
C GLN A 73 -9.76 6.93 0.69
N LYS A 74 -10.70 7.88 0.70
CA LYS A 74 -11.42 8.29 -0.52
C LYS A 74 -10.50 8.96 -1.55
N LYS A 75 -9.53 9.79 -1.12
CA LYS A 75 -8.50 10.33 -2.03
C LYS A 75 -7.67 9.22 -2.66
N LEU A 76 -7.27 8.22 -1.86
CA LEU A 76 -6.52 7.06 -2.36
C LEU A 76 -7.32 6.28 -3.41
N LEU A 77 -8.62 6.07 -3.20
CA LEU A 77 -9.48 5.45 -4.21
C LEU A 77 -9.53 6.26 -5.50
N HIS A 78 -9.59 7.59 -5.40
CA HIS A 78 -9.54 8.47 -6.58
C HIS A 78 -8.21 8.33 -7.33
N LEU A 79 -7.07 8.37 -6.62
CA LEU A 79 -5.73 8.20 -7.22
C LEU A 79 -5.55 6.84 -7.90
N LEU A 80 -6.11 5.77 -7.32
CA LEU A 80 -6.15 4.45 -7.95
C LEU A 80 -7.00 4.45 -9.22
N ASN A 81 -8.17 5.10 -9.19
CA ASN A 81 -9.04 5.19 -10.35
C ASN A 81 -8.39 5.94 -11.51
N LEU A 82 -7.63 7.02 -11.23
CA LEU A 82 -6.82 7.72 -12.24
C LEU A 82 -5.76 6.83 -12.90
N ASN A 83 -5.34 5.76 -12.23
CA ASN A 83 -4.41 4.75 -12.76
C ASN A 83 -5.12 3.56 -13.44
N GLY A 84 -6.43 3.65 -13.65
CA GLY A 84 -7.24 2.56 -14.20
C GLY A 84 -7.44 1.39 -13.23
N LEU A 85 -7.33 1.64 -11.93
CA LEU A 85 -7.52 0.63 -10.88
C LEU A 85 -8.79 0.94 -10.08
N GLN A 86 -9.84 0.18 -10.36
CA GLN A 86 -11.07 0.22 -9.60
C GLN A 86 -10.89 -0.53 -8.27
N ALA A 87 -11.22 0.16 -7.19
CA ALA A 87 -11.20 -0.38 -5.84
C ALA A 87 -12.35 0.21 -5.02
N ARG A 88 -12.64 -0.41 -3.87
CA ARG A 88 -13.67 0.05 -2.94
C ARG A 88 -13.20 -0.07 -1.50
N LEU A 89 -13.79 0.71 -0.62
CA LEU A 89 -13.62 0.49 0.81
C LEU A 89 -14.27 -0.83 1.20
N ASN A 90 -13.55 -1.61 1.98
CA ASN A 90 -13.98 -2.89 2.52
C ASN A 90 -13.85 -2.82 4.04
N ARG A 91 -14.98 -2.97 4.74
CA ARG A 91 -15.00 -2.95 6.20
C ARG A 91 -14.34 -4.20 6.77
N ASP A 92 -13.51 -4.01 7.77
CA ASP A 92 -12.81 -5.03 8.52
C ASP A 92 -12.93 -4.72 10.00
N LYS A 93 -13.92 -5.32 10.65
CA LYS A 93 -14.35 -4.95 12.01
C LYS A 93 -14.71 -3.46 12.07
N GLU A 94 -13.97 -2.67 12.84
CA GLU A 94 -14.12 -1.22 12.96
C GLU A 94 -13.31 -0.44 11.91
N TYR A 95 -12.39 -1.09 11.21
CA TYR A 95 -11.48 -0.45 10.27
C TYR A 95 -11.93 -0.57 8.81
N TRP A 96 -11.32 0.24 7.96
CA TRP A 96 -11.51 0.19 6.51
C TRP A 96 -10.20 -0.12 5.81
N ARG A 97 -10.28 -1.02 4.83
CA ARG A 97 -9.21 -1.37 3.89
C ARG A 97 -9.65 -1.01 2.48
N ILE A 98 -8.71 -0.79 1.58
CA ILE A 98 -9.02 -0.68 0.16
C ILE A 98 -8.96 -2.09 -0.44
N ARG A 99 -10.04 -2.54 -1.09
CA ARG A 99 -10.10 -3.81 -1.82
C ARG A 99 -10.22 -3.54 -3.32
N PHE A 100 -9.30 -4.09 -4.11
CA PHE A 100 -9.38 -4.01 -5.56
C PHE A 100 -10.55 -4.83 -6.10
N LEU A 101 -11.20 -4.33 -7.15
CA LEU A 101 -12.16 -5.11 -7.92
C LEU A 101 -11.39 -6.13 -8.77
N MET A 102 -12.04 -7.26 -9.04
CA MET A 102 -11.45 -8.34 -9.86
C MET A 102 -11.04 -7.86 -11.25
N SER A 103 -11.81 -6.96 -11.84
CA SER A 103 -11.52 -6.32 -13.12
C SER A 103 -10.16 -5.60 -13.15
N SER A 104 -9.71 -5.10 -12.00
CA SER A 104 -8.46 -4.33 -11.88
C SER A 104 -7.25 -5.18 -11.48
N VAL A 105 -7.44 -6.42 -11.07
CA VAL A 105 -6.35 -7.30 -10.64
C VAL A 105 -5.32 -7.55 -11.75
N PRO A 106 -5.69 -7.82 -13.02
CA PRO A 106 -4.71 -7.97 -14.09
C PRO A 106 -3.84 -6.73 -14.28
N ARG A 107 -4.45 -5.53 -14.26
CA ARG A 107 -3.74 -4.25 -14.37
C ARG A 107 -2.83 -3.98 -13.17
N LEU A 108 -3.31 -4.28 -11.95
CA LEU A 108 -2.51 -4.18 -10.74
C LEU A 108 -1.26 -5.06 -10.84
N LYS A 109 -1.43 -6.33 -11.23
CA LYS A 109 -0.31 -7.26 -11.43
C LYS A 109 0.66 -6.74 -12.48
N GLN A 110 0.16 -6.27 -13.63
CA GLN A 110 0.99 -5.70 -14.69
C GLN A 110 1.87 -4.54 -14.19
N ILE A 111 1.32 -3.64 -13.37
CA ILE A 111 2.06 -2.50 -12.83
C ILE A 111 3.11 -2.97 -11.81
N VAL A 112 2.70 -3.83 -10.87
CA VAL A 112 3.53 -4.18 -9.71
C VAL A 112 4.58 -5.23 -10.03
N GLN A 113 4.30 -6.19 -10.91
CA GLN A 113 5.21 -7.31 -11.23
C GLN A 113 6.57 -6.85 -11.76
N ASN A 114 6.62 -5.71 -12.46
CA ASN A 114 7.85 -5.19 -13.06
C ASN A 114 8.79 -4.53 -12.04
N ILE A 115 8.30 -4.23 -10.83
CA ILE A 115 9.00 -3.46 -9.80
C ILE A 115 9.16 -4.26 -8.51
N ILE A 116 8.28 -5.22 -8.25
CA ILE A 116 8.30 -6.01 -7.02
C ILE A 116 9.58 -6.84 -6.90
N VAL A 117 10.19 -6.82 -5.72
CA VAL A 117 11.37 -7.63 -5.44
C VAL A 117 11.02 -9.13 -5.40
N PRO A 118 11.93 -10.04 -5.78
CA PRO A 118 11.65 -11.48 -5.84
C PRO A 118 11.09 -12.06 -4.54
N SER A 119 11.63 -11.62 -3.39
CA SER A 119 11.20 -12.09 -2.07
C SER A 119 9.76 -11.69 -1.68
N LEU A 120 9.13 -10.77 -2.41
CA LEU A 120 7.75 -10.32 -2.17
C LEU A 120 6.76 -10.74 -3.27
N GLN A 121 7.18 -11.48 -4.30
CA GLN A 121 6.31 -11.92 -5.41
C GLN A 121 5.11 -12.75 -4.94
N TYR A 122 5.24 -13.47 -3.82
CA TYR A 122 4.14 -14.22 -3.20
C TYR A 122 2.91 -13.32 -2.89
N LYS A 123 3.11 -12.00 -2.66
CA LYS A 123 2.02 -11.03 -2.44
C LYS A 123 1.16 -10.81 -3.68
N LEU A 124 1.65 -11.12 -4.88
CA LEU A 124 0.87 -11.13 -6.13
C LEU A 124 0.30 -12.52 -6.47
N GLY A 125 0.70 -13.55 -5.71
CA GLY A 125 0.41 -14.93 -6.06
C GLY A 125 1.07 -15.35 -7.37
N LEU A 126 2.29 -14.85 -7.59
CA LEU A 126 3.23 -15.36 -8.58
C LEU A 126 4.08 -16.46 -7.93
#